data_AF-A0A0U1KXB0-F1
#
_entry.id   AF-A0A0U1KXB0-F1
#
_cell.length_a   1.000
_cell.length_b   1.000
_cell.length_c   1.000
_cell.angle_alpha   90.00
_cell.angle_beta   90.00
_cell.angle_gamma   90.00
#
_symmetry.space_group_name_H-M   'P 1'
#
loop_
_entity.id
_entity.type
_entity.pdbx_description
1 polymer ?
#
loop_
_entity_poly.entity_id
_entity_poly.type
_entity_poly.pdbx_seq_one_letter_code
_entity_poly.pdbx_strand_id
1 'polypeptide(L)'
;MKRLFILVITVMLLLSNSLMVLAAKEAPQSVLQPDWTIDQIAKENNLDAAVLLKQLAIADTPATRAAKLQAFNISNDQANAAIRKILVLSTEEKSKNWKLILLKFSLWWIVAIMAILLMKRNWVTPRRRTWFLAGAFTIFGILLGSDPSPMGTVKDAIALYGAERIIFPPRLVAFMIFTLLVVVGNKLICGWGCQFGTLQDWLYQVSPVKKKIRIPFAVTNSIRIIVFIAFTIVAFAVPFDFIGMIDPFKIFAPSHLTMVSGVIIVALLFLSLFFYRPWCTLACPFGLTGWLAEYFSWYRIRWNHERCIRCNACRLACPTGYTEHLLNKDNIKPDCYSCAACLAVCPTNALQYNRKSANEPTQNRIIIKG
;
A
#
# COMPACT_ATOMS: atom_id res chain seq x y z
N MET A 1 4.03 27.29 15.24
CA MET A 1 3.64 26.32 14.18
C MET A 1 4.58 26.34 12.98
N LYS A 2 4.88 27.48 12.34
CA LYS A 2 5.91 27.55 11.26
C LYS A 2 7.29 27.00 11.68
N ARG A 3 7.73 27.28 12.91
CA ARG A 3 8.99 26.77 13.48
C ARG A 3 9.02 25.25 13.66
N LEU A 4 7.88 24.61 13.98
CA LEU A 4 7.78 23.15 14.11
C LEU A 4 7.78 22.46 12.74
N PHE A 5 7.14 23.07 11.74
CA PHE A 5 7.14 22.60 10.35
C PHE A 5 8.54 22.65 9.73
N ILE A 6 9.27 23.75 9.96
CA ILE A 6 10.66 23.88 9.55
C ILE A 6 11.51 22.86 10.32
N LEU A 7 11.38 22.75 11.64
CA LEU A 7 12.15 21.79 12.45
C LEU A 7 11.95 20.34 11.98
N VAL A 8 10.72 19.90 11.66
CA VAL A 8 10.45 18.53 11.19
C VAL A 8 11.07 18.29 9.81
N ILE A 9 10.95 19.24 8.89
CA ILE A 9 11.56 19.13 7.55
C ILE A 9 13.09 19.16 7.66
N THR A 10 13.65 20.02 8.51
CA THR A 10 15.09 20.13 8.73
C THR A 10 15.65 18.89 9.44
N VAL A 11 14.94 18.32 10.41
CA VAL A 11 15.32 17.05 11.06
C VAL A 11 15.21 15.88 10.07
N MET A 12 14.18 15.84 9.21
CA MET A 12 14.07 14.83 8.14
C MET A 12 15.17 14.96 7.09
N LEU A 13 15.56 16.19 6.72
CA LEU A 13 16.65 16.45 5.79
C LEU A 13 18.04 16.15 6.40
N LEU A 14 18.23 16.46 7.69
CA LEU A 14 19.47 16.14 8.42
C LEU A 14 19.64 14.63 8.63
N LEU A 15 18.55 13.89 8.84
CA LEU A 15 18.57 12.42 8.89
C LEU A 15 18.81 11.79 7.51
N SER A 16 18.56 12.50 6.41
CA SER A 16 18.87 12.03 5.04
C SER A 16 20.30 12.34 4.58
N ASN A 17 21.03 13.21 5.28
CA ASN A 17 22.41 13.58 4.94
C ASN A 17 23.46 12.69 5.60
N SER A 18 23.05 11.69 6.38
CA SER A 18 23.98 10.70 6.96
C SER A 18 24.03 9.45 6.08
N LEU A 19 25.17 9.28 5.43
CA LEU A 19 25.73 8.04 4.86
C LEU A 19 25.26 7.57 3.47
N MET A 20 26.23 7.68 2.55
CA MET A 20 26.53 6.72 1.49
C MET A 20 26.25 5.28 1.93
N VAL A 21 25.63 4.51 1.03
CA VAL A 21 26.26 3.39 0.29
C VAL A 21 25.22 2.94 -0.75
N LEU A 22 25.54 3.09 -2.03
CA LEU A 22 24.84 2.37 -3.08
C LEU A 22 25.26 0.90 -2.97
N ALA A 23 24.36 0.07 -2.44
CA ALA A 23 24.35 -1.35 -2.74
C ALA A 23 23.12 -1.60 -3.62
N ALA A 24 23.33 -1.64 -4.93
CA ALA A 24 22.43 -2.41 -5.79
C ALA A 24 22.49 -3.84 -5.25
N LYS A 25 21.35 -4.39 -4.83
CA LYS A 25 21.28 -5.77 -4.38
C LYS A 25 21.48 -6.63 -5.63
N GLU A 26 22.72 -7.07 -5.87
CA GLU A 26 23.02 -8.01 -6.95
C GLU A 26 22.14 -9.26 -6.74
N ALA A 27 21.52 -9.74 -7.81
CA ALA A 27 20.77 -10.97 -7.75
C ALA A 27 21.73 -12.09 -7.32
N PRO A 28 21.35 -12.98 -6.38
CA PRO A 28 22.21 -14.06 -5.95
C PRO A 28 22.62 -14.90 -7.17
N GLN A 29 23.93 -14.99 -7.44
CA GLN A 29 24.46 -15.75 -8.56
C GLN A 29 24.28 -17.25 -8.28
N SER A 30 23.58 -17.94 -9.18
CA SER A 30 23.50 -19.40 -9.16
C SER A 30 24.82 -19.98 -9.66
N VAL A 31 25.44 -20.86 -8.86
CA VAL A 31 26.65 -21.59 -9.25
C VAL A 31 26.24 -22.96 -9.77
N LEU A 32 26.56 -23.27 -11.02
CA LEU A 32 26.20 -24.53 -11.66
C LEU A 32 27.35 -25.04 -12.53
N GLN A 33 27.75 -26.30 -12.32
CA GLN A 33 28.64 -27.03 -13.23
C GLN A 33 27.90 -28.26 -13.82
N PRO A 34 28.12 -28.59 -15.10
CA PRO A 34 27.31 -29.60 -15.82
C PRO A 34 27.43 -31.03 -15.26
N ASP A 35 28.51 -31.30 -14.55
CA ASP A 35 28.94 -32.59 -14.04
C ASP A 35 28.61 -32.81 -12.56
N TRP A 36 28.07 -31.79 -11.88
CA TRP A 36 27.68 -31.89 -10.47
C TRP A 36 26.42 -32.72 -10.27
N THR A 37 26.40 -33.40 -9.13
CA THR A 37 25.21 -34.07 -8.58
C THR A 37 24.26 -33.04 -7.96
N ILE A 38 22.99 -33.42 -7.76
CA ILE A 38 22.00 -32.54 -7.14
C ILE A 38 22.43 -32.12 -5.73
N ASP A 39 23.03 -33.01 -4.94
CA ASP A 39 23.57 -32.66 -3.62
C ASP A 39 24.74 -31.66 -3.69
N GLN A 40 25.63 -31.79 -4.68
CA GLN A 40 26.73 -30.83 -4.87
C GLN A 40 26.19 -29.46 -5.27
N ILE A 41 25.22 -29.41 -6.19
CA ILE A 41 24.57 -28.16 -6.61
C ILE A 41 23.87 -27.49 -5.42
N ALA A 42 23.13 -28.27 -4.62
CA ALA A 42 22.46 -27.76 -3.44
C ALA A 42 23.46 -27.21 -2.42
N LYS A 43 24.55 -27.94 -2.15
CA LYS A 43 25.59 -27.54 -1.21
C LYS A 43 26.30 -26.24 -1.62
N GLU A 44 26.72 -26.13 -2.87
CA GLU A 44 27.44 -24.95 -3.38
C GLU A 44 26.56 -23.69 -3.43
N ASN A 45 25.24 -23.85 -3.60
CA ASN A 45 24.29 -22.75 -3.55
C ASN A 45 23.72 -22.52 -2.13
N ASN A 46 24.21 -23.22 -1.09
CA ASN A 46 23.68 -23.18 0.28
C ASN A 46 22.15 -23.44 0.36
N LEU A 47 21.67 -24.40 -0.43
CA LEU A 47 20.27 -24.82 -0.52
C LEU A 47 20.08 -26.22 0.08
N ASP A 48 18.87 -26.51 0.54
CA ASP A 48 18.46 -27.88 0.85
C ASP A 48 18.15 -28.62 -0.47
N ALA A 49 18.78 -29.79 -0.66
CA ALA A 49 18.58 -30.63 -1.83
C ALA A 49 17.11 -31.03 -2.02
N ALA A 50 16.36 -31.22 -0.94
CA ALA A 50 14.93 -31.54 -1.00
C ALA A 50 14.12 -30.39 -1.63
N VAL A 51 14.49 -29.14 -1.35
CA VAL A 51 13.85 -27.94 -1.92
C VAL A 51 14.16 -27.82 -3.41
N LEU A 52 15.41 -28.10 -3.80
CA LEU A 52 15.83 -28.10 -5.20
C LEU A 52 15.09 -29.19 -6.01
N LEU A 53 15.06 -30.42 -5.50
CA LEU A 53 14.35 -31.55 -6.12
C LEU A 53 12.86 -31.27 -6.29
N LYS A 54 12.22 -30.72 -5.25
CA LYS A 54 10.81 -30.31 -5.31
C LYS A 54 10.57 -29.24 -6.38
N GLN A 55 11.47 -28.28 -6.53
CA GLN A 55 11.36 -27.23 -7.54
C GLN A 55 11.57 -27.74 -8.97
N LEU A 56 12.40 -28.77 -9.14
CA LEU A 56 12.64 -29.47 -10.41
C LEU A 56 11.60 -30.57 -10.70
N ALA A 57 10.60 -30.75 -9.82
CA ALA A 57 9.60 -31.81 -9.91
C ALA A 57 10.18 -33.25 -9.94
N ILE A 58 11.31 -33.47 -9.24
CA ILE A 58 11.94 -34.78 -9.08
C ILE A 58 11.63 -35.31 -7.68
N ALA A 59 11.36 -36.61 -7.57
CA ALA A 59 11.15 -37.27 -6.28
C ALA A 59 12.43 -37.25 -5.44
N ASP A 60 12.28 -37.00 -4.13
CA ASP A 60 13.41 -36.97 -3.20
C ASP A 60 13.79 -38.39 -2.76
N THR A 61 14.85 -38.93 -3.38
CA THR A 61 15.39 -40.26 -3.07
C THR A 61 16.92 -40.20 -3.03
N PRO A 62 17.59 -41.11 -2.30
CA PRO A 62 19.06 -41.16 -2.29
C PRO A 62 19.67 -41.29 -3.69
N ALA A 63 19.00 -42.02 -4.59
CA ALA A 63 19.42 -42.19 -5.98
C ALA A 63 19.31 -40.90 -6.78
N THR A 64 18.24 -40.10 -6.58
CA THR A 64 18.05 -38.84 -7.30
C THR A 64 18.99 -37.74 -6.79
N ARG A 65 19.30 -37.73 -5.49
CA ARG A 65 20.29 -36.80 -4.89
C ARG A 65 21.70 -37.00 -5.44
N ALA A 66 22.10 -38.26 -5.64
CA ALA A 66 23.41 -38.63 -6.19
C ALA A 66 23.48 -38.57 -7.73
N ALA A 67 22.35 -38.37 -8.42
CA ALA A 67 22.32 -38.29 -9.87
C ALA A 67 22.73 -36.91 -10.39
N LYS A 68 23.28 -36.88 -11.61
CA LYS A 68 23.61 -35.65 -12.35
C LYS A 68 22.36 -35.06 -12.99
N LEU A 69 22.32 -33.73 -13.17
CA LEU A 69 21.20 -33.04 -13.83
C LEU A 69 20.85 -33.61 -15.21
N GLN A 70 21.86 -34.02 -15.96
CA GLN A 70 21.73 -34.59 -17.31
C GLN A 70 20.89 -35.90 -17.31
N ALA A 71 20.87 -36.63 -16.20
CA ALA A 71 20.10 -37.88 -16.09
C ALA A 71 18.58 -37.66 -16.12
N PHE A 72 18.12 -36.43 -15.90
CA PHE A 72 16.69 -36.08 -15.84
C PHE A 72 16.21 -35.29 -17.07
N ASN A 73 17.04 -35.18 -18.11
CA ASN A 73 16.74 -34.39 -19.31
C ASN A 73 16.41 -32.91 -19.02
N ILE A 74 16.99 -32.35 -17.95
CA ILE A 74 16.83 -30.96 -17.54
C ILE A 74 17.98 -30.14 -18.14
N SER A 75 17.65 -29.04 -18.83
CA SER A 75 18.68 -28.16 -19.38
C SER A 75 19.36 -27.33 -18.27
N ASN A 76 20.60 -26.91 -18.49
CA ASN A 76 21.31 -26.04 -17.56
C ASN A 76 20.54 -24.72 -17.30
N ASP A 77 19.83 -24.21 -18.30
CA ASP A 77 18.99 -23.01 -18.17
C ASP A 77 17.79 -23.24 -17.24
N GLN A 78 17.14 -24.41 -17.35
CA GLN A 78 16.04 -24.79 -16.46
C GLN A 78 16.53 -24.97 -15.02
N ALA A 79 17.68 -25.61 -14.83
CA ALA A 79 18.30 -25.78 -13.52
C ALA A 79 18.70 -24.44 -12.89
N ASN A 80 19.36 -23.56 -13.66
CA ASN A 80 19.71 -22.21 -13.21
C ASN A 80 18.48 -21.38 -12.84
N ALA A 81 17.41 -21.43 -13.63
CA ALA A 81 16.17 -20.75 -13.31
C ALA A 81 15.52 -21.26 -12.02
N ALA A 82 15.54 -22.58 -11.78
CA ALA A 82 15.03 -23.19 -10.56
C ALA A 82 15.85 -22.79 -9.32
N ILE A 83 17.19 -22.84 -9.41
CA ILE A 83 18.10 -22.44 -8.34
C ILE A 83 17.93 -20.96 -8.02
N ARG A 84 17.93 -20.10 -9.05
CA ARG A 84 17.74 -18.64 -8.92
C ARG A 84 16.42 -18.33 -8.24
N LYS A 85 15.34 -19.03 -8.58
CA LYS A 85 14.04 -18.90 -7.93
C LYS A 85 14.09 -19.22 -6.42
N ILE A 86 14.77 -20.29 -6.02
CA ILE A 86 14.93 -20.66 -4.61
C ILE A 86 15.80 -19.63 -3.87
N LEU A 87 16.89 -19.17 -4.49
CA LEU A 87 17.78 -18.16 -3.90
C LEU A 87 17.07 -16.82 -3.70
N VAL A 88 16.27 -16.36 -4.67
CA VAL A 88 15.47 -15.13 -4.56
C VAL A 88 14.43 -15.26 -3.43
N LEU A 89 13.72 -16.39 -3.36
CA LEU A 89 12.73 -16.65 -2.31
C LEU A 89 13.36 -16.69 -0.90
N SER A 90 14.48 -17.39 -0.74
CA SER A 90 15.17 -17.50 0.54
C SER A 90 15.80 -16.17 0.98
N THR A 91 16.31 -15.37 0.04
CA THR A 91 16.83 -14.03 0.32
C THR A 91 15.72 -13.06 0.73
N GLU A 92 14.57 -13.13 0.08
CA GLU A 92 13.38 -12.38 0.49
C GLU A 92 12.93 -12.80 1.90
N GLU A 93 12.84 -14.09 2.19
CA GLU A 93 12.39 -14.59 3.48
C GLU A 93 13.34 -14.23 4.63
N LYS A 94 14.67 -14.35 4.43
CA LYS A 94 15.69 -13.94 5.41
C LYS A 94 15.65 -12.44 5.73
N SER A 95 15.16 -11.61 4.81
CA SER A 95 15.06 -10.16 5.03
C SER A 95 13.85 -9.76 5.91
N LYS A 96 12.92 -10.68 6.20
CA LYS A 96 11.67 -10.37 6.88
C LYS A 96 11.71 -10.70 8.37
N ASN A 97 11.42 -9.70 9.20
CA ASN A 97 11.23 -9.90 10.65
C ASN A 97 9.76 -10.26 10.94
N TRP A 98 9.46 -11.56 10.98
CA TRP A 98 8.10 -12.09 11.17
C TRP A 98 7.39 -11.59 12.43
N LYS A 99 8.12 -11.40 13.55
CA LYS A 99 7.55 -10.85 14.80
C LYS A 99 7.06 -9.41 14.59
N LEU A 100 7.87 -8.60 13.91
CA LEU A 100 7.52 -7.22 13.59
C LEU A 100 6.33 -7.13 12.62
N ILE A 101 6.29 -8.03 11.62
CA ILE A 101 5.18 -8.12 10.66
C ILE A 101 3.87 -8.43 11.37
N LEU A 102 3.86 -9.46 12.22
CA LEU A 102 2.68 -9.84 13.00
C LEU A 102 2.22 -8.70 13.91
N LEU A 103 3.16 -8.05 14.63
CA LEU A 103 2.87 -6.90 15.47
C LEU A 103 2.21 -5.75 14.67
N LYS A 104 2.74 -5.43 13.48
CA LYS A 104 2.19 -4.36 12.64
C LYS A 104 0.75 -4.66 12.20
N PHE A 105 0.47 -5.91 11.78
CA PHE A 105 -0.89 -6.32 11.42
C PHE A 105 -1.86 -6.27 12.61
N SER A 106 -1.44 -6.75 13.78
CA SER A 106 -2.25 -6.67 15.00
C SER A 106 -2.59 -5.22 15.37
N LEU A 107 -1.60 -4.32 15.31
CA LEU A 107 -1.80 -2.90 15.57
C LEU A 107 -2.72 -2.23 14.53
N TRP A 108 -2.68 -2.64 13.26
CA TRP A 108 -3.63 -2.13 12.26
C TRP A 108 -5.07 -2.56 12.52
N TRP A 109 -5.31 -3.78 13.00
CA TRP A 109 -6.64 -4.18 13.43
C TRP A 109 -7.15 -3.34 14.60
N ILE A 110 -6.29 -3.10 15.60
CA ILE A 110 -6.61 -2.22 16.73
C ILE A 110 -6.95 -0.81 16.24
N VAL A 111 -6.15 -0.25 15.34
CA VAL A 111 -6.40 1.06 14.73
C VAL A 111 -7.69 1.09 13.91
N ALA A 112 -7.98 0.04 13.14
CA ALA A 112 -9.22 -0.06 12.39
C ALA A 112 -10.44 -0.06 13.32
N ILE A 113 -10.42 -0.88 14.37
CA ILE A 113 -11.49 -0.94 15.37
C ILE A 113 -11.66 0.43 16.05
N MET A 114 -10.55 1.04 16.50
CA MET A 114 -10.56 2.35 17.14
C MET A 114 -11.13 3.42 16.19
N ALA A 115 -10.70 3.45 14.92
CA ALA A 115 -11.20 4.38 13.92
C ALA A 115 -12.71 4.22 13.71
N ILE A 116 -13.21 2.98 13.60
CA ILE A 116 -14.65 2.70 13.49
C ILE A 116 -15.39 3.24 14.72
N LEU A 117 -14.92 2.95 15.94
CA LEU A 117 -15.56 3.39 17.18
C LEU A 117 -15.59 4.92 17.29
N LEU A 118 -14.48 5.59 16.99
CA LEU A 118 -14.38 7.05 17.00
C LEU A 118 -15.33 7.71 15.99
N MET A 119 -15.43 7.15 14.78
CA MET A 119 -16.32 7.65 13.75
C MET A 119 -17.79 7.37 14.06
N LYS A 120 -18.13 6.18 14.61
CA LYS A 120 -19.51 5.87 15.05
C LYS A 120 -20.01 6.81 16.14
N ARG A 121 -19.11 7.22 17.05
CA ARG A 121 -19.43 8.13 18.15
C ARG A 121 -19.34 9.62 17.76
N ASN A 122 -19.01 9.94 16.49
CA ASN A 122 -18.73 11.31 16.04
C ASN A 122 -17.69 12.05 16.91
N TRP A 123 -16.70 11.33 17.42
CA TRP A 123 -15.66 11.87 18.29
C TRP A 123 -14.42 12.40 17.56
N VAL A 124 -14.44 12.34 16.22
CA VAL A 124 -13.32 12.79 15.37
C VAL A 124 -13.44 14.29 15.11
N THR A 125 -12.66 15.08 15.85
CA THR A 125 -12.47 16.52 15.57
C THR A 125 -11.19 16.74 14.77
N PRO A 126 -11.00 17.89 14.09
CA PRO A 126 -9.76 18.18 13.36
C PRO A 126 -8.51 18.04 14.24
N ARG A 127 -8.55 18.54 15.49
CA ARG A 127 -7.42 18.42 16.43
C ARG A 127 -7.12 16.96 16.79
N ARG A 128 -8.13 16.16 17.13
CA ARG A 128 -7.95 14.73 17.47
C ARG A 128 -7.44 13.95 16.26
N ARG A 129 -7.95 14.26 15.06
CA ARG A 129 -7.50 13.66 13.80
C ARG A 129 -6.02 13.95 13.52
N THR A 130 -5.57 15.20 13.68
CA THR A 130 -4.15 15.57 13.52
C THR A 130 -3.24 14.77 14.43
N TRP A 131 -3.57 14.67 15.73
CA TRP A 131 -2.77 13.90 16.69
C TRP A 131 -2.75 12.41 16.37
N PHE A 132 -3.90 11.87 15.96
CA PHE A 132 -3.99 10.48 15.53
C PHE A 132 -3.07 10.22 14.34
N LEU A 133 -3.09 11.07 13.32
CA LEU A 133 -2.26 10.91 12.13
C LEU A 133 -0.77 11.01 12.45
N ALA A 134 -0.38 11.95 13.31
CA ALA A 134 1.00 12.05 13.79
C ALA A 134 1.42 10.77 14.53
N GLY A 135 0.60 10.27 15.45
CA GLY A 135 0.86 9.01 16.17
C GLY A 135 0.95 7.80 15.24
N ALA A 136 0.05 7.67 14.26
CA ALA A 136 0.08 6.60 13.28
C ALA A 136 1.33 6.67 12.37
N PHE A 137 1.72 7.87 11.95
CA PHE A 137 2.97 8.09 11.20
C PHE A 137 4.20 7.70 12.04
N THR A 138 4.26 8.10 13.32
CA THR A 138 5.37 7.73 14.21
C THR A 138 5.42 6.21 14.43
N ILE A 139 4.30 5.58 14.78
CA ILE A 139 4.25 4.15 15.08
C ILE A 139 4.50 3.31 13.81
N PHE A 140 3.68 3.47 12.77
CA PHE A 140 3.77 2.60 11.58
C PHE A 140 4.86 3.00 10.61
N GLY A 141 5.35 4.23 10.68
CA GLY A 141 6.41 4.73 9.81
C GLY A 141 7.78 4.69 10.46
N ILE A 142 7.97 5.42 11.57
CA ILE A 142 9.29 5.57 12.20
C ILE A 142 9.66 4.32 13.01
N LEU A 143 8.76 3.84 13.88
CA LEU A 143 9.08 2.74 14.80
C LEU A 143 9.02 1.36 14.14
N LEU A 144 8.03 1.12 13.27
CA LEU A 144 7.80 -0.19 12.62
C LEU A 144 8.32 -0.25 11.17
N GLY A 145 8.81 0.85 10.61
CA GLY A 145 9.44 0.90 9.29
C GLY A 145 8.49 0.77 8.08
N SER A 146 9.07 0.63 6.88
CA SER A 146 8.32 0.58 5.61
C SER A 146 7.44 -0.67 5.47
N ASP A 147 7.90 -1.83 5.95
CA ASP A 147 7.26 -3.12 5.65
C ASP A 147 6.50 -3.72 6.84
N PRO A 148 5.42 -4.49 6.59
CA PRO A 148 4.66 -4.52 5.35
C PRO A 148 4.04 -3.14 5.04
N SER A 149 3.66 -2.91 3.78
CA SER A 149 2.87 -1.75 3.36
C SER A 149 1.81 -2.16 2.34
N PRO A 150 0.63 -1.50 2.28
CA PRO A 150 -0.39 -1.85 1.31
C PRO A 150 0.11 -1.73 -0.14
N MET A 151 0.89 -0.68 -0.44
CA MET A 151 1.48 -0.47 -1.77
C MET A 151 2.44 -1.60 -2.15
N GLY A 152 3.35 -1.96 -1.23
CA GLY A 152 4.33 -3.03 -1.43
C GLY A 152 3.63 -4.34 -1.81
N THR A 153 2.54 -4.72 -1.13
CA THR A 153 1.85 -6.00 -1.42
C THR A 153 1.37 -6.14 -2.87
N VAL A 154 1.05 -5.05 -3.55
CA VAL A 154 0.61 -5.07 -4.95
C VAL A 154 1.78 -4.90 -5.90
N LYS A 155 2.62 -3.88 -5.67
CA LYS A 155 3.80 -3.60 -6.50
C LYS A 155 4.70 -4.82 -6.57
N ASP A 156 5.02 -5.36 -5.41
CA ASP A 156 5.99 -6.43 -5.28
C ASP A 156 5.50 -7.73 -5.89
N ALA A 157 4.19 -7.98 -5.80
CA ALA A 157 3.56 -9.11 -6.46
C ALA A 157 3.69 -8.98 -7.99
N ILE A 158 3.47 -7.78 -8.54
CA ILE A 158 3.60 -7.50 -9.97
C ILE A 158 5.08 -7.59 -10.40
N ALA A 159 6.00 -6.98 -9.66
CA ALA A 159 7.42 -6.94 -9.99
C ALA A 159 8.07 -8.33 -9.91
N LEU A 160 7.84 -9.10 -8.83
CA LEU A 160 8.37 -10.46 -8.70
C LEU A 160 7.78 -11.42 -9.74
N TYR A 161 6.49 -11.28 -10.03
CA TYR A 161 5.85 -12.10 -11.05
C TYR A 161 6.30 -11.71 -12.47
N GLY A 162 6.53 -10.42 -12.72
CA GLY A 162 7.02 -9.92 -14.00
C GLY A 162 8.46 -10.35 -14.30
N ALA A 163 9.36 -10.18 -13.34
CA ALA A 163 10.78 -10.47 -13.50
C ALA A 163 11.10 -11.98 -13.43
N GLU A 164 10.51 -12.70 -12.49
CA GLU A 164 10.93 -14.08 -12.16
C GLU A 164 9.80 -15.11 -12.29
N ARG A 165 8.57 -14.70 -12.61
CA ARG A 165 7.37 -15.58 -12.57
C ARG A 165 7.18 -16.26 -11.21
N ILE A 166 7.56 -15.56 -10.14
CA ILE A 166 7.46 -16.05 -8.76
C ILE A 166 6.30 -15.35 -8.05
N ILE A 167 5.46 -16.14 -7.39
CA ILE A 167 4.46 -15.65 -6.43
C ILE A 167 5.02 -15.89 -5.04
N PHE A 168 5.24 -14.82 -4.27
CA PHE A 168 5.67 -14.91 -2.87
C PHE A 168 4.45 -15.00 -1.94
N PRO A 169 4.13 -16.18 -1.36
CA PRO A 169 2.89 -16.38 -0.61
C PRO A 169 2.66 -15.38 0.54
N PRO A 170 3.68 -14.97 1.33
CA PRO A 170 3.48 -13.99 2.40
C PRO A 170 2.97 -12.62 1.92
N ARG A 171 3.39 -12.17 0.72
CA ARG A 171 2.90 -10.92 0.11
C ARG A 171 1.44 -11.05 -0.33
N LEU A 172 1.03 -12.22 -0.84
CA LEU A 172 -0.36 -12.50 -1.19
C LEU A 172 -1.26 -12.52 0.06
N VAL A 173 -0.82 -13.17 1.14
CA VAL A 173 -1.55 -13.15 2.42
C VAL A 173 -1.71 -11.73 2.95
N ALA A 174 -0.63 -10.94 2.91
CA ALA A 174 -0.67 -9.52 3.29
C ALA A 174 -1.66 -8.71 2.43
N PHE A 175 -1.67 -8.92 1.10
CA PHE A 175 -2.64 -8.30 0.19
C PHE A 175 -4.08 -8.66 0.54
N MET A 176 -4.34 -9.93 0.85
CA MET A 176 -5.66 -10.41 1.26
C MET A 176 -6.11 -9.77 2.58
N ILE A 177 -5.21 -9.65 3.57
CA ILE A 177 -5.50 -8.98 4.84
C ILE A 177 -5.83 -7.50 4.62
N PHE A 178 -5.05 -6.77 3.81
CA PHE A 178 -5.35 -5.37 3.52
C PHE A 178 -6.66 -5.19 2.76
N THR A 179 -6.94 -6.07 1.80
CA THR A 179 -8.20 -6.07 1.05
C THR A 179 -9.38 -6.34 1.98
N LEU A 180 -9.24 -7.30 2.90
CA LEU A 180 -10.24 -7.56 3.94
C LEU A 180 -10.47 -6.33 4.82
N LEU A 181 -9.43 -5.62 5.23
CA LEU A 181 -9.56 -4.39 6.01
C LEU A 181 -10.29 -3.28 5.25
N VAL A 182 -10.14 -3.21 3.91
CA VAL A 182 -10.93 -2.30 3.06
C VAL A 182 -12.40 -2.74 3.01
N VAL A 183 -12.69 -4.04 2.96
CA VAL A 183 -14.05 -4.58 3.00
C VAL A 183 -14.70 -4.37 4.37
N VAL A 184 -13.95 -4.46 5.47
CA VAL A 184 -14.45 -4.13 6.81
C VAL A 184 -14.86 -2.66 6.85
N GLY A 185 -14.01 -1.75 6.39
CA GLY A 185 -14.41 -0.36 6.19
C GLY A 185 -13.60 0.36 5.14
N ASN A 186 -14.29 1.20 4.39
CA ASN A 186 -13.78 1.83 3.18
C ASN A 186 -12.43 2.53 3.43
N LYS A 187 -11.37 1.96 2.83
CA LYS A 187 -9.99 2.45 2.90
C LYS A 187 -9.54 2.85 4.31
N LEU A 188 -10.00 2.13 5.35
CA LEU A 188 -9.71 2.43 6.75
C LEU A 188 -8.21 2.50 7.03
N ILE A 189 -7.44 1.48 6.63
CA ILE A 189 -5.99 1.48 6.84
C ILE A 189 -5.31 2.57 6.05
N CYS A 190 -5.69 2.79 4.78
CA CYS A 190 -5.16 3.92 4.03
C CYS A 190 -5.41 5.25 4.75
N GLY A 191 -6.59 5.42 5.35
CA GLY A 191 -6.98 6.60 6.11
C GLY A 191 -6.30 6.76 7.47
N TRP A 192 -6.06 5.68 8.20
CA TRP A 192 -5.71 5.72 9.63
C TRP A 192 -4.39 5.00 9.98
N GLY A 193 -3.92 4.02 9.21
CA GLY A 193 -2.76 3.20 9.58
C GLY A 193 -1.60 3.17 8.58
N CYS A 194 -1.84 3.48 7.30
CA CYS A 194 -0.82 3.47 6.27
C CYS A 194 0.14 4.64 6.47
N GLN A 195 1.40 4.36 6.80
CA GLN A 195 2.36 5.38 7.22
C GLN A 195 2.57 6.53 6.21
N PHE A 196 2.61 6.23 4.90
CA PHE A 196 2.74 7.27 3.88
C PHE A 196 1.41 8.02 3.66
N GLY A 197 0.29 7.32 3.80
CA GLY A 197 -1.03 7.94 3.70
C GLY A 197 -1.29 8.91 4.85
N THR A 198 -0.97 8.50 6.08
CA THR A 198 -1.14 9.32 7.27
C THR A 198 -0.21 10.53 7.26
N LEU A 199 1.01 10.38 6.77
CA LEU A 199 1.94 11.48 6.55
C LEU A 199 1.36 12.54 5.60
N GLN A 200 0.89 12.14 4.42
CA GLN A 200 0.32 13.08 3.44
C GLN A 200 -0.93 13.78 3.97
N ASP A 201 -1.82 13.06 4.67
CA ASP A 201 -3.02 13.64 5.29
C ASP A 201 -2.67 14.59 6.43
N TRP A 202 -1.66 14.24 7.24
CA TRP A 202 -1.18 15.09 8.32
C TRP A 202 -0.63 16.40 7.77
N LEU A 203 0.23 16.34 6.74
CA LEU A 203 0.76 17.51 6.03
C LEU A 203 -0.36 18.37 5.44
N TYR A 204 -1.37 17.74 4.83
CA TYR A 204 -2.52 18.45 4.28
C TYR A 204 -3.27 19.25 5.37
N GLN A 205 -3.48 18.65 6.54
CA GLN A 205 -4.20 19.25 7.68
C GLN A 205 -3.42 20.38 8.37
N VAL A 206 -2.09 20.24 8.51
CA VAL A 206 -1.26 21.27 9.17
C VAL A 206 -0.74 22.34 8.21
N SER A 207 -0.95 22.14 6.91
CA SER A 207 -0.46 23.06 5.88
C SER A 207 -1.07 24.46 6.04
N PRO A 208 -0.26 25.52 5.94
CA PRO A 208 -0.72 26.90 6.04
C PRO A 208 -1.49 27.37 4.80
N VAL A 209 -1.53 26.55 3.75
CA VAL A 209 -2.21 26.88 2.49
C VAL A 209 -3.72 26.89 2.71
N LYS A 210 -4.32 28.07 2.57
CA LYS A 210 -5.77 28.29 2.70
C LYS A 210 -6.55 27.70 1.51
N LYS A 211 -6.04 27.87 0.29
CA LYS A 211 -6.68 27.40 -0.94
C LYS A 211 -6.18 26.00 -1.30
N LYS A 212 -6.95 24.99 -0.92
CA LYS A 212 -6.67 23.60 -1.27
C LYS A 212 -7.14 23.30 -2.70
N ILE A 213 -6.40 22.45 -3.40
CA ILE A 213 -6.70 22.02 -4.76
C ILE A 213 -7.48 20.71 -4.68
N ARG A 214 -8.67 20.70 -5.28
CA ARG A 214 -9.48 19.49 -5.45
C ARG A 214 -9.53 19.15 -6.94
N ILE A 215 -8.84 18.07 -7.32
CA ILE A 215 -8.83 17.57 -8.70
C ILE A 215 -10.06 16.67 -8.91
N PRO A 216 -10.78 16.77 -10.05
CA PRO A 216 -11.89 15.87 -10.35
C PRO A 216 -11.48 14.40 -10.29
N PHE A 217 -12.36 13.57 -9.72
CA PHE A 217 -12.06 12.15 -9.51
C PHE A 217 -11.69 11.43 -10.81
N ALA A 218 -12.40 11.72 -11.91
CA ALA A 218 -12.12 11.16 -13.22
C ALA A 218 -10.66 11.37 -13.64
N VAL A 219 -10.12 12.59 -13.46
CA VAL A 219 -8.72 12.91 -13.79
C VAL A 219 -7.77 12.12 -12.89
N THR A 220 -7.98 12.15 -11.57
CA THR A 220 -7.09 11.43 -10.64
C THR A 220 -7.08 9.93 -10.88
N ASN A 221 -8.26 9.34 -11.15
CA ASN A 221 -8.40 7.91 -11.36
C ASN A 221 -7.84 7.50 -12.73
N SER A 222 -8.03 8.29 -13.78
CA SER A 222 -7.42 8.05 -15.09
C SER A 222 -5.90 8.05 -15.00
N ILE A 223 -5.30 9.05 -14.33
CA ILE A 223 -3.84 9.08 -14.11
C ILE A 223 -3.41 7.82 -13.35
N ARG A 224 -4.11 7.46 -12.28
CA ARG A 224 -3.81 6.26 -11.49
C ARG A 224 -3.89 4.97 -12.29
N ILE A 225 -4.89 4.83 -13.17
CA ILE A 225 -5.03 3.67 -14.05
C ILE A 225 -3.88 3.63 -15.07
N ILE A 226 -3.57 4.76 -15.72
CA ILE A 226 -2.47 4.86 -16.69
C ILE A 226 -1.13 4.49 -16.01
N VAL A 227 -0.87 5.05 -14.83
CA VAL A 227 0.34 4.76 -14.05
C VAL A 227 0.40 3.28 -13.66
N PHE A 228 -0.72 2.68 -13.24
CA PHE A 228 -0.79 1.26 -12.91
C PHE A 228 -0.52 0.35 -14.12
N ILE A 229 -1.10 0.68 -15.28
CA ILE A 229 -0.86 -0.05 -16.53
C ILE A 229 0.61 0.08 -16.94
N ALA A 230 1.17 1.29 -16.90
CA ALA A 230 2.58 1.53 -17.20
C ALA A 230 3.49 0.73 -16.26
N PHE A 231 3.22 0.73 -14.95
CA PHE A 231 3.97 -0.09 -13.98
C PHE A 231 3.90 -1.57 -14.31
N THR A 232 2.72 -2.06 -14.70
CA THR A 232 2.53 -3.46 -15.06
C THR A 232 3.32 -3.80 -16.32
N ILE A 233 3.22 -3.00 -17.38
CA ILE A 233 3.96 -3.20 -18.64
C ILE A 233 5.47 -3.19 -18.38
N VAL A 234 5.99 -2.19 -17.65
CA VAL A 234 7.42 -2.09 -17.34
C VAL A 234 7.91 -3.29 -16.54
N ALA A 235 7.12 -3.77 -15.57
CA ALA A 235 7.48 -4.95 -14.77
C ALA A 235 7.61 -6.24 -15.59
N PHE A 236 6.90 -6.35 -16.72
CA PHE A 236 7.04 -7.50 -17.65
C PHE A 236 8.09 -7.26 -18.75
N ALA A 237 8.38 -6.00 -19.08
CA ALA A 237 9.29 -5.64 -20.17
C ALA A 237 10.75 -5.52 -19.74
N VAL A 238 11.00 -5.13 -18.48
CA VAL A 238 12.35 -4.84 -17.97
C VAL A 238 12.64 -5.73 -16.76
N PRO A 239 13.77 -6.46 -16.71
CA PRO A 239 14.13 -7.32 -15.58
C PRO A 239 14.58 -6.55 -14.33
N PHE A 240 14.63 -5.21 -14.38
CA PHE A 240 15.03 -4.34 -13.29
C PHE A 240 13.79 -3.76 -12.57
N ASP A 241 13.84 -3.70 -11.24
CA ASP A 241 12.77 -3.10 -10.41
C ASP A 241 12.76 -1.56 -10.51
N PHE A 242 12.25 -1.05 -11.64
CA PHE A 242 12.03 0.38 -11.84
C PHE A 242 11.07 0.96 -10.80
N ILE A 243 10.10 0.16 -10.34
CA ILE A 243 9.11 0.59 -9.37
C ILE A 243 9.76 0.80 -7.99
N GLY A 244 10.85 0.08 -7.69
CA GLY A 244 11.78 0.34 -6.60
C GLY A 244 12.34 1.76 -6.57
N MET A 245 12.57 2.37 -7.73
CA MET A 245 13.19 3.69 -7.83
C MET A 245 12.24 4.84 -7.46
N ILE A 246 10.95 4.65 -7.70
CA ILE A 246 9.91 5.68 -7.50
C ILE A 246 9.06 5.45 -6.25
N ASP A 247 9.46 4.50 -5.41
CA ASP A 247 8.71 4.08 -4.22
C ASP A 247 8.83 5.11 -3.08
N PRO A 248 7.74 5.81 -2.72
CA PRO A 248 7.83 6.80 -1.66
C PRO A 248 7.90 6.19 -0.26
N PHE A 249 7.63 4.89 -0.10
CA PHE A 249 7.75 4.22 1.21
C PHE A 249 9.21 4.07 1.66
N LYS A 250 10.18 4.31 0.77
CA LYS A 250 11.61 4.34 1.10
C LYS A 250 11.99 5.42 2.11
N ILE A 251 11.16 6.46 2.30
CA ILE A 251 11.34 7.42 3.41
C ILE A 251 11.37 6.72 4.79
N PHE A 252 10.74 5.55 4.91
CA PHE A 252 10.70 4.75 6.14
C PHE A 252 11.76 3.64 6.18
N ALA A 253 12.67 3.61 5.21
CA ALA A 253 13.81 2.71 5.15
C ALA A 253 15.01 3.45 4.54
N PRO A 254 15.65 4.36 5.32
CA PRO A 254 16.68 5.28 4.81
C PRO A 254 17.84 4.57 4.08
N SER A 255 18.17 3.35 4.49
CA SER A 255 19.19 2.49 3.84
C SER A 255 18.92 2.17 2.37
N HIS A 256 17.67 2.31 1.89
CA HIS A 256 17.26 2.02 0.52
C HIS A 256 16.88 3.28 -0.28
N LEU A 257 17.06 4.47 0.32
CA LEU A 257 16.70 5.74 -0.27
C LEU A 257 17.74 6.15 -1.33
N THR A 258 17.29 6.31 -2.58
CA THR A 258 18.11 6.83 -3.69
C THR A 258 17.77 8.30 -3.95
N MET A 259 18.66 9.04 -4.62
CA MET A 259 18.43 10.44 -5.00
C MET A 259 17.11 10.62 -5.77
N VAL A 260 16.82 9.73 -6.74
CA VAL A 260 15.58 9.75 -7.51
C VAL A 260 14.35 9.58 -6.61
N SER A 261 14.35 8.56 -5.74
CA SER A 261 13.24 8.35 -4.80
C SER A 261 13.08 9.53 -3.85
N GLY A 262 14.19 10.13 -3.39
CA GLY A 262 14.18 11.31 -2.52
C GLY A 262 13.52 12.53 -3.17
N VAL A 263 13.86 12.83 -4.43
CA VAL A 263 13.23 13.93 -5.20
C VAL A 263 11.73 13.70 -5.34
N ILE A 264 11.32 12.48 -5.69
CA ILE A 264 9.90 12.12 -5.82
C ILE A 264 9.16 12.26 -4.48
N ILE A 265 9.76 11.78 -3.39
CA ILE A 265 9.20 11.91 -2.05
C ILE A 265 9.00 13.39 -1.71
N VAL A 266 10.04 14.22 -1.86
CA VAL A 266 9.95 15.66 -1.56
C VAL A 266 8.86 16.33 -2.40
N ALA A 267 8.78 16.02 -3.71
CA ALA A 267 7.73 16.53 -4.58
C ALA A 267 6.32 16.11 -4.12
N LEU A 268 6.13 14.85 -3.73
CA LEU A 268 4.86 14.33 -3.22
C LEU A 268 4.47 14.96 -1.88
N LEU A 269 5.42 15.14 -0.96
CA LEU A 269 5.17 15.77 0.33
C LEU A 269 4.85 17.27 0.16
N PHE A 270 5.55 17.96 -0.75
CA PHE A 270 5.24 19.34 -1.10
C PHE A 270 3.83 19.45 -1.72
N LEU A 271 3.50 18.59 -2.67
CA LEU A 271 2.18 18.56 -3.29
C LEU A 271 1.07 18.25 -2.27
N SER A 272 1.38 17.45 -1.24
CA SER A 272 0.43 17.14 -0.15
C SER A 272 -0.02 18.36 0.66
N LEU A 273 0.73 19.47 0.60
CA LEU A 273 0.32 20.73 1.24
C LEU A 273 -0.89 21.37 0.54
N PHE A 274 -1.06 21.11 -0.75
CA PHE A 274 -2.09 21.71 -1.61
C PHE A 274 -3.19 20.70 -1.98
N PHE A 275 -2.79 19.45 -2.25
CA PHE A 275 -3.64 18.40 -2.79
C PHE A 275 -3.71 17.21 -1.81
N TYR A 276 -4.89 16.65 -1.63
CA TYR A 276 -5.11 15.59 -0.65
C TYR A 276 -4.54 14.25 -1.13
N ARG A 277 -3.46 13.78 -0.47
CA ARG A 277 -2.84 12.46 -0.67
C ARG A 277 -2.44 12.16 -2.13
N PRO A 278 -1.60 13.00 -2.76
CA PRO A 278 -1.22 12.89 -4.17
C PRO A 278 -0.82 11.48 -4.61
N TRP A 279 0.01 10.79 -3.82
CA TRP A 279 0.42 9.43 -4.16
C TRP A 279 -0.74 8.45 -4.17
N CYS A 280 -1.60 8.49 -3.15
CA CYS A 280 -2.71 7.56 -3.00
C CYS A 280 -3.77 7.74 -4.11
N THR A 281 -3.96 8.98 -4.56
CA THR A 281 -4.93 9.32 -5.60
C THR A 281 -4.39 9.20 -7.02
N LEU A 282 -3.08 9.36 -7.25
CA LEU A 282 -2.50 9.43 -8.60
C LEU A 282 -1.65 8.22 -9.02
N ALA A 283 -1.04 7.49 -8.09
CA ALA A 283 -0.02 6.50 -8.48
C ALA A 283 0.00 5.21 -7.64
N CYS A 284 -0.62 5.20 -6.46
CA CYS A 284 -0.56 4.05 -5.58
C CYS A 284 -1.32 2.84 -6.16
N PRO A 285 -0.64 1.71 -6.43
CA PRO A 285 -1.29 0.51 -6.99
C PRO A 285 -2.34 -0.06 -6.02
N PHE A 286 -2.07 -0.05 -4.72
CA PHE A 286 -3.06 -0.42 -3.71
C PHE A 286 -4.22 0.59 -3.61
N GLY A 287 -3.98 1.85 -3.98
CA GLY A 287 -5.04 2.86 -4.06
C GLY A 287 -6.11 2.49 -5.10
N LEU A 288 -5.68 1.91 -6.23
CA LEU A 288 -6.56 1.43 -7.30
C LEU A 288 -7.29 0.13 -6.91
N THR A 289 -6.57 -0.89 -6.47
CA THR A 289 -7.19 -2.17 -6.05
C THR A 289 -8.11 -1.98 -4.85
N GLY A 290 -7.71 -1.14 -3.89
CA GLY A 290 -8.54 -0.72 -2.77
C GLY A 290 -9.76 0.11 -3.19
N TRP A 291 -9.70 0.87 -4.29
CA TRP A 291 -10.87 1.57 -4.84
C TRP A 291 -11.90 0.60 -5.42
N LEU A 292 -11.45 -0.51 -6.01
CA LEU A 292 -12.35 -1.58 -6.46
C LEU A 292 -12.96 -2.31 -5.25
N ALA A 293 -12.14 -2.66 -4.27
CA ALA A 293 -12.58 -3.38 -3.07
C ALA A 293 -13.56 -2.57 -2.20
N GLU A 294 -13.43 -1.23 -2.14
CA GLU A 294 -14.27 -0.41 -1.27
C GLU A 294 -15.76 -0.39 -1.67
N TYR A 295 -16.14 -0.88 -2.85
CA TYR A 295 -17.55 -1.08 -3.23
C TYR A 295 -18.25 -2.08 -2.31
N PHE A 296 -17.52 -3.06 -1.79
CA PHE A 296 -18.03 -4.10 -0.89
C PHE A 296 -17.94 -3.72 0.58
N SER A 297 -17.49 -2.50 0.90
CA SER A 297 -17.28 -2.08 2.29
C SER A 297 -18.55 -2.17 3.14
N TRP A 298 -18.45 -2.85 4.28
CA TRP A 298 -19.51 -2.98 5.27
C TRP A 298 -19.76 -1.65 5.97
N TYR A 299 -18.72 -1.09 6.60
CA TYR A 299 -18.75 0.23 7.22
C TYR A 299 -18.39 1.30 6.21
N ARG A 300 -19.26 2.32 6.11
CA ARG A 300 -19.06 3.50 5.26
C ARG A 300 -19.86 4.68 5.78
N ILE A 301 -19.57 5.87 5.25
CA ILE A 301 -20.40 7.05 5.48
C ILE A 301 -21.74 6.84 4.77
N ARG A 302 -22.82 7.05 5.51
CA ARG A 302 -24.22 6.97 5.06
C ARG A 302 -24.91 8.30 5.34
N TRP A 303 -25.88 8.62 4.50
CA TRP A 303 -26.60 9.87 4.53
C TRP A 303 -28.05 9.65 4.94
N ASN A 304 -28.49 10.37 5.98
CA ASN A 304 -29.88 10.47 6.39
C ASN A 304 -30.47 11.74 5.77
N HIS A 305 -31.42 11.56 4.85
CA HIS A 305 -32.05 12.67 4.13
C HIS A 305 -32.97 13.52 5.02
N GLU A 306 -33.64 12.92 6.00
CA GLU A 306 -34.58 13.60 6.91
C GLU A 306 -33.87 14.61 7.82
N ARG A 307 -32.65 14.29 8.26
CA ARG A 307 -31.85 15.20 9.09
C ARG A 307 -31.06 16.23 8.28
N CYS A 308 -31.04 16.13 6.96
CA CYS A 308 -30.18 16.95 6.12
C CYS A 308 -30.81 18.31 5.78
N ILE A 309 -30.18 19.38 6.24
CA ILE A 309 -30.59 20.77 5.93
C ILE A 309 -29.93 21.35 4.67
N ARG A 310 -29.26 20.53 3.85
CA ARG A 310 -28.59 20.93 2.58
C ARG A 310 -27.63 22.13 2.70
N CYS A 311 -26.96 22.31 3.84
CA CYS A 311 -26.03 23.43 4.09
C CYS A 311 -24.69 23.36 3.31
N ASN A 312 -24.45 22.31 2.52
CA ASN A 312 -23.20 22.08 1.76
C ASN A 312 -21.88 21.98 2.57
N ALA A 313 -21.93 22.04 3.91
CA ALA A 313 -20.72 21.97 4.75
C ALA A 313 -19.90 20.68 4.52
N CYS A 314 -20.56 19.53 4.42
CA CYS A 314 -19.90 18.25 4.16
C CYS A 314 -19.27 18.17 2.75
N ARG A 315 -19.92 18.79 1.74
CA ARG A 315 -19.42 18.88 0.36
C ARG A 315 -18.11 19.66 0.28
N LEU A 316 -18.04 20.78 0.99
CA LEU A 316 -16.84 21.63 1.04
C LEU A 316 -15.72 20.99 1.87
N ALA A 317 -16.06 20.27 2.93
CA ALA A 317 -15.08 19.61 3.80
C ALA A 317 -14.49 18.32 3.21
N CYS A 318 -15.17 17.66 2.27
CA CYS A 318 -14.71 16.40 1.70
C CYS A 318 -13.57 16.64 0.68
N PRO A 319 -12.34 16.17 0.96
CA PRO A 319 -11.21 16.46 0.09
C PRO A 319 -11.24 15.69 -1.23
N THR A 320 -11.92 14.55 -1.29
CA THR A 320 -11.99 13.68 -2.48
C THR A 320 -13.28 13.86 -3.28
N GLY A 321 -14.26 14.59 -2.76
CA GLY A 321 -15.57 14.73 -3.41
C GLY A 321 -16.55 13.59 -3.20
N TYR A 322 -16.23 12.61 -2.35
CA TYR A 322 -17.13 11.48 -2.06
C TYR A 322 -18.53 11.92 -1.60
N THR A 323 -18.62 12.96 -0.77
CA THR A 323 -19.92 13.46 -0.29
C THR A 323 -20.76 14.09 -1.40
N GLU A 324 -20.14 14.63 -2.44
CA GLU A 324 -20.86 15.17 -3.60
C GLU A 324 -21.53 14.07 -4.39
N HIS A 325 -20.83 12.94 -4.59
CA HIS A 325 -21.42 11.73 -5.16
C HIS A 325 -22.59 11.19 -4.32
N LEU A 326 -22.50 11.25 -2.99
CA LEU A 326 -23.63 10.86 -2.12
C LEU A 326 -24.87 11.76 -2.31
N LEU A 327 -24.68 13.04 -2.67
CA LEU A 327 -25.77 14.00 -2.89
C LEU A 327 -26.36 13.88 -4.30
N ASN A 328 -25.50 13.83 -5.32
CA ASN A 328 -25.88 13.98 -6.73
C ASN A 328 -26.05 12.65 -7.47
N LYS A 329 -25.62 11.52 -6.87
CA LYS A 329 -25.59 10.19 -7.50
C LYS A 329 -24.84 10.17 -8.85
N ASP A 330 -23.64 10.73 -8.87
CA ASP A 330 -22.76 10.69 -10.06
C ASP A 330 -22.47 9.24 -10.50
N ASN A 331 -22.23 9.02 -11.80
CA ASN A 331 -22.01 7.69 -12.37
C ASN A 331 -20.78 6.95 -11.80
N ILE A 332 -19.74 7.66 -11.34
CA ILE A 332 -18.50 7.06 -10.84
C ILE A 332 -18.25 7.50 -9.41
N LYS A 333 -18.20 6.53 -8.49
CA LYS A 333 -17.95 6.74 -7.06
C LYS A 333 -16.50 7.19 -6.80
N PRO A 334 -16.28 8.40 -6.25
CA PRO A 334 -14.95 8.87 -5.85
C PRO A 334 -14.38 8.11 -4.66
N ASP A 335 -13.06 8.19 -4.45
CA ASP A 335 -12.40 7.60 -3.28
C ASP A 335 -12.96 8.13 -1.95
N CYS A 336 -13.10 7.25 -0.97
CA CYS A 336 -13.35 7.66 0.42
C CYS A 336 -12.36 7.02 1.40
N TYR A 337 -11.45 7.82 1.95
CA TYR A 337 -10.43 7.38 2.92
C TYR A 337 -10.92 7.35 4.38
N SER A 338 -12.23 7.42 4.63
CA SER A 338 -12.79 7.44 5.99
C SER A 338 -12.14 8.47 6.92
N CYS A 339 -11.80 9.67 6.41
CA CYS A 339 -11.10 10.69 7.21
C CYS A 339 -12.01 11.42 8.23
N ALA A 340 -13.32 11.15 8.20
CA ALA A 340 -14.35 11.74 9.05
C ALA A 340 -14.53 13.27 8.95
N ALA A 341 -13.85 13.95 8.02
CA ALA A 341 -13.97 15.41 7.85
C ALA A 341 -15.43 15.86 7.65
N CYS A 342 -16.20 15.11 6.87
CA CYS A 342 -17.62 15.39 6.64
C CYS A 342 -18.51 15.13 7.87
N LEU A 343 -18.15 14.17 8.74
CA LEU A 343 -18.86 13.90 9.99
C LEU A 343 -18.65 15.05 10.98
N ALA A 344 -17.42 15.54 11.07
CA ALA A 344 -17.02 16.60 12.00
C ALA A 344 -17.68 17.96 11.75
N VAL A 345 -18.09 18.24 10.51
CA VAL A 345 -18.68 19.53 10.10
C VAL A 345 -20.21 19.49 9.99
N CYS A 346 -20.84 18.33 10.15
CA CYS A 346 -22.27 18.19 9.93
C CYS A 346 -23.06 18.67 11.17
N PRO A 347 -23.81 19.79 11.10
CA PRO A 347 -24.47 20.36 12.28
C PRO A 347 -25.64 19.51 12.80
N THR A 348 -26.26 18.71 11.94
CA THR A 348 -27.45 17.91 12.27
C THR A 348 -27.18 16.42 12.40
N ASN A 349 -25.92 15.99 12.36
CA ASN A 349 -25.53 14.58 12.34
C ASN A 349 -26.27 13.76 11.26
N ALA A 350 -26.52 14.37 10.10
CA ALA A 350 -27.14 13.73 8.94
C ALA A 350 -26.21 12.72 8.25
N LEU A 351 -24.90 12.79 8.48
CA LEU A 351 -23.93 11.80 8.02
C LEU A 351 -23.51 10.92 9.20
N GLN A 352 -23.48 9.61 8.98
CA GLN A 352 -23.11 8.62 9.99
C GLN A 352 -22.21 7.54 9.41
N TYR A 353 -21.25 7.06 10.21
CA TYR A 353 -20.37 5.96 9.80
C TYR A 353 -20.93 4.63 10.30
N ASN A 354 -21.65 3.89 9.46
CA ASN A 354 -22.41 2.70 9.90
C ASN A 354 -22.30 1.52 8.92
N ARG A 355 -22.53 0.31 9.45
CA ARG A 355 -22.69 -0.90 8.64
C ARG A 355 -23.93 -0.78 7.74
N LYS A 356 -23.95 -1.49 6.62
CA LYS A 356 -25.16 -1.65 5.79
C LYS A 356 -26.29 -2.21 6.65
N SER A 357 -27.39 -1.49 6.77
CA SER A 357 -28.59 -2.02 7.43
C SER A 357 -29.33 -2.93 6.44
N ALA A 358 -29.91 -4.03 6.93
CA ALA A 358 -30.77 -4.90 6.12
C ALA A 358 -32.03 -4.16 5.62
N ASN A 359 -32.47 -3.14 6.37
CA ASN A 359 -33.65 -2.31 6.07
C ASN A 359 -33.30 -1.00 5.37
N GLU A 360 -32.06 -0.83 4.91
CA GLU A 360 -31.72 0.34 4.12
C GLU A 360 -32.34 0.18 2.73
N PRO A 361 -33.30 1.03 2.33
CA PRO A 361 -33.86 0.94 0.99
C PRO A 361 -32.67 0.96 0.03
N THR A 362 -32.62 -0.05 -0.86
CA THR A 362 -31.70 -0.05 -1.99
C THR A 362 -31.80 1.35 -2.56
N GLN A 363 -30.69 2.09 -2.67
CA GLN A 363 -30.67 3.46 -3.22
C GLN A 363 -31.05 3.50 -4.72
N ASN A 364 -31.82 2.52 -5.19
CA ASN A 364 -32.48 2.44 -6.47
C ASN A 364 -33.54 3.54 -6.59
N ARG A 365 -33.33 4.38 -7.60
CA ARG A 365 -34.33 5.18 -8.32
C ARG A 365 -35.40 5.84 -7.44
N ILE A 366 -35.03 6.93 -6.78
CA ILE A 366 -35.92 8.08 -6.81
C ILE A 366 -35.33 9.00 -7.88
N ILE A 367 -35.92 8.95 -9.07
CA ILE A 367 -35.71 9.94 -10.12
C ILE A 367 -36.25 11.25 -9.51
N ILE A 368 -35.36 12.14 -9.07
CA ILE A 368 -35.77 13.50 -8.75
C ILE A 368 -35.86 14.21 -10.10
N LYS A 369 -37.08 14.28 -10.65
CA LYS A 369 -37.44 15.37 -11.55
C LYS A 369 -37.42 16.65 -10.71
N GLY A 370 -36.69 17.66 -11.17
CA GLY A 370 -36.54 18.95 -10.55
C GLY A 370 -35.40 19.69 -11.21
#